data_AF-Q6UB63-F1
#
_entry.id   AF-Q6UB63-F1
#
_cell.length_a   1.000
_cell.length_b   1.000
_cell.length_c   1.000
_cell.angle_alpha   90.00
_cell.angle_beta   90.00
_cell.angle_gamma   90.00
#
_symmetry.space_group_name_H-M   'P 1'
#
loop_
_entity.id
_entity.type
_entity.pdbx_description
1 polymer ?
#
loop_
_entity_poly.entity_id
_entity_poly.type
_entity_poly.pdbx_seq_one_letter_code
_entity_poly.pdbx_strand_id
1 'polypeptide(L)' 'TIAGLTVQRIINEPTAAAIAYGIDKKAQGEKNVLVFDLGGGTFDVTLLAIDGGVFEVLATNGDTHLGGEDFDQRIMQY' A
#
# COMPACT_ATOMS: atom_id res chain seq x y z
N THR A 1 10.57 16.50 -17.11
CA THR A 1 9.30 15.90 -16.64
C THR A 1 8.16 16.85 -16.94
N ILE A 2 6.98 16.35 -17.33
CA ILE A 2 5.84 17.19 -17.75
C ILE A 2 5.41 18.16 -16.63
N ALA A 3 5.50 17.72 -15.37
CA ALA A 3 5.18 18.53 -14.19
C ALA A 3 6.36 19.37 -13.64
N GLY A 4 7.54 19.37 -14.27
CA GLY A 4 8.70 20.14 -13.80
C GLY A 4 9.39 19.63 -12.53
N LEU A 5 9.05 18.43 -12.05
CA LEU A 5 9.64 17.83 -10.85
C LEU A 5 10.78 16.86 -11.16
N THR A 6 11.81 16.83 -10.31
CA THR A 6 12.86 15.79 -10.36
C THR A 6 12.39 14.56 -9.60
N VAL A 7 12.25 13.43 -10.30
CA VAL A 7 11.86 12.16 -9.68
C VAL A 7 13.09 11.49 -9.08
N GLN A 8 13.20 11.54 -7.75
CA GLN A 8 14.34 10.95 -7.02
C GLN A 8 14.25 9.42 -6.95
N ARG A 9 13.04 8.90 -6.72
CA ARG A 9 12.75 7.48 -6.60
C ARG A 9 11.26 7.25 -6.82
N ILE A 10 10.92 6.13 -7.44
CA ILE A 10 9.58 5.56 -7.44
C ILE A 10 9.58 4.40 -6.44
N ILE A 11 8.58 4.36 -5.57
CA ILE A 11 8.37 3.28 -4.61
C ILE A 11 6.94 2.79 -4.75
N ASN A 12 6.71 1.51 -4.47
CA ASN A 12 5.38 0.93 -4.47
C ASN A 12 4.60 1.45 -3.26
N GLU A 13 3.29 1.65 -3.42
CA GLU A 13 2.36 2.08 -2.37
C GLU A 13 2.40 1.21 -1.11
N PRO A 14 2.35 -0.14 -1.17
CA PRO A 14 2.38 -0.94 0.05
C PRO A 14 3.70 -0.82 0.82
N THR A 15 4.81 -0.58 0.12
CA THR A 15 6.11 -0.32 0.75
C THR A 15 6.12 1.07 1.41
N ALA A 16 5.56 2.08 0.77
CA ALA A 16 5.42 3.42 1.35
C ALA A 16 4.55 3.40 2.62
N ALA A 17 3.42 2.70 2.58
CA ALA A 17 2.53 2.51 3.72
C ALA A 17 3.23 1.78 4.88
N ALA A 18 3.98 0.71 4.57
CA ALA A 18 4.74 -0.03 5.58
C ALA A 18 5.84 0.83 6.20
N ILE A 19 6.56 1.63 5.41
CA ILE A 19 7.55 2.58 5.91
C ILE A 19 6.89 3.57 6.87
N ALA A 20 5.78 4.19 6.46
CA ALA A 20 5.03 5.12 7.31
C ALA A 20 4.58 4.48 8.63
N TYR A 21 4.16 3.21 8.59
CA TYR A 21 3.81 2.43 9.78
C TYR A 21 5.02 2.12 10.69
N GLY A 22 6.18 1.84 10.09
CA GLY A 22 7.41 1.39 10.76
C GLY A 22 8.31 2.51 11.31
N ILE A 23 8.20 3.75 10.82
CA ILE A 23 9.12 4.86 11.16
C ILE A 23 9.26 5.12 12.67
N ASP A 24 8.16 5.07 13.44
CA ASP A 24 8.20 5.35 14.88
C ASP A 24 8.25 4.08 15.75
N LYS A 25 8.02 2.91 15.14
CA LYS A 25 7.99 1.65 15.87
C LYS A 25 9.38 1.05 15.85
N LYS A 26 10.19 1.34 16.88
CA LYS A 26 11.35 0.51 17.28
C LYS A 26 10.86 -0.87 17.72
N ALA A 27 10.29 -1.63 16.80
CA ALA A 27 9.83 -2.98 17.02
C ALA A 27 11.05 -3.84 17.35
N GLN A 28 11.11 -4.33 18.59
CA GLN A 28 12.04 -5.39 18.94
C GLN A 28 11.48 -6.69 18.36
N GLY A 29 12.20 -7.29 17.42
CA GLY A 29 11.85 -8.55 16.75
C GLY A 29 11.07 -8.37 15.44
N GLU A 30 11.09 -9.44 14.65
CA GLU A 30 10.39 -9.56 13.37
C GLU A 30 8.88 -9.41 13.55
N LYS A 31 8.24 -8.61 12.70
CA LYS A 31 6.79 -8.41 12.67
C LYS A 31 6.24 -8.57 11.27
N ASN A 32 5.21 -9.41 11.15
CA ASN A 32 4.42 -9.48 9.93
C ASN A 32 3.32 -8.41 9.96
N VAL A 33 3.22 -7.65 8.88
CA VAL A 33 2.25 -6.57 8.68
C VAL A 33 1.48 -6.84 7.39
N LEU A 34 0.15 -6.75 7.48
CA LEU A 34 -0.71 -6.77 6.30
C LEU A 34 -1.08 -5.33 5.95
N VAL A 35 -0.72 -4.89 4.76
CA VAL A 35 -1.22 -3.66 4.16
C VAL A 35 -2.47 -3.99 3.37
N PHE A 36 -3.54 -3.27 3.68
CA PHE A 36 -4.82 -3.31 2.99
C PHE A 36 -5.03 -1.94 2.36
N ASP A 37 -4.99 -1.87 1.03
CA ASP A 37 -5.16 -0.64 0.27
C ASP A 37 -6.39 -0.78 -0.62
N LEU A 38 -7.43 0.00 -0.33
CA LEU A 38 -8.67 0.04 -1.09
C LEU A 38 -8.85 1.46 -1.61
N GLY A 39 -8.40 1.67 -2.84
CA GLY A 39 -8.40 2.95 -3.51
C GLY A 39 -9.70 3.25 -4.25
N GLY A 40 -9.62 4.21 -5.19
CA GLY A 40 -10.75 4.59 -6.03
C GLY A 40 -11.13 3.51 -7.05
N GLY A 41 -10.15 2.86 -7.68
CA GLY A 41 -10.40 1.85 -8.72
C GLY A 41 -9.57 0.57 -8.59
N THR A 42 -8.69 0.48 -7.59
CA THR A 42 -7.91 -0.72 -7.31
C THR A 42 -8.01 -1.12 -5.84
N PHE A 43 -7.87 -2.42 -5.63
CA PHE A 43 -7.80 -3.03 -4.33
C PHE A 43 -6.53 -3.89 -4.26
N ASP A 44 -5.60 -3.54 -3.39
CA ASP A 44 -4.31 -4.20 -3.25
C ASP A 44 -4.08 -4.65 -1.80
N VAL A 45 -3.61 -5.87 -1.63
CA VAL A 45 -3.26 -6.47 -0.35
C VAL A 45 -1.83 -6.96 -0.40
N THR A 46 -1.01 -6.53 0.56
CA THR A 46 0.39 -6.93 0.64
C THR A 46 0.74 -7.39 2.05
N LEU A 47 1.37 -8.56 2.16
CA LEU A 47 1.99 -9.04 3.39
C LEU A 47 3.46 -8.66 3.40
N LEU A 48 3.91 -7.99 4.46
CA LEU A 48 5.30 -7.60 4.66
C LEU A 48 5.85 -8.16 5.97
N ALA A 49 7.13 -8.53 5.97
CA ALA A 49 7.92 -8.72 7.17
C ALA A 49 8.73 -7.45 7.46
N ILE A 50 8.74 -7.03 8.72
CA ILE A 50 9.54 -5.88 9.21
C ILE A 50 10.49 -6.40 10.28
N ASP A 51 11.79 -6.27 10.05
CA ASP A 51 12.82 -6.57 11.04
C ASP A 51 13.94 -5.54 10.99
N GLY A 52 14.26 -4.93 12.13
CA GLY A 52 15.38 -3.99 12.24
C GLY A 52 15.35 -2.79 11.28
N GLY A 53 14.18 -2.40 10.77
CA GLY A 53 14.03 -1.34 9.75
C GLY A 53 14.18 -1.82 8.30
N VAL A 54 14.39 -3.11 8.09
CA VAL A 54 14.28 -3.78 6.79
C VAL A 54 12.81 -4.15 6.57
N PHE A 55 12.32 -3.87 5.37
CA PHE A 55 10.96 -4.20 4.93
C PHE A 55 11.05 -5.19 3.77
N GLU A 56 10.51 -6.38 3.96
CA GLU A 56 10.46 -7.42 2.93
C GLU A 56 9.01 -7.69 2.54
N VAL A 57 8.74 -7.71 1.23
CA VAL A 57 7.42 -8.09 0.71
C VAL A 57 7.38 -9.60 0.58
N LEU A 58 6.50 -10.26 1.34
CA LEU A 58 6.32 -11.71 1.31
C LEU A 58 5.34 -12.13 0.21
N ALA A 59 4.26 -11.37 0.02
CA ALA A 59 3.26 -11.63 -1.00
C ALA A 59 2.44 -10.36 -1.29
N THR A 60 2.01 -10.22 -2.54
CA THR A 60 1.07 -9.18 -2.98
C THR A 60 0.00 -9.82 -3.85
N ASN A 61 -1.26 -9.42 -3.64
CA ASN A 61 -2.39 -9.80 -4.49
C ASN A 61 -3.45 -8.69 -4.44
N GLY A 62 -4.42 -8.72 -5.35
CA GLY A 62 -5.42 -7.66 -5.43
C GLY A 62 -6.36 -7.81 -6.63
N ASP A 63 -7.19 -6.78 -6.81
CA ASP A 63 -8.06 -6.61 -7.96
C ASP A 63 -7.88 -5.19 -8.53
N THR A 64 -7.44 -5.10 -9.78
CA THR A 64 -7.17 -3.83 -10.46
C THR A 64 -8.44 -3.13 -10.96
N HIS A 65 -9.62 -3.71 -10.73
CA HIS A 65 -10.92 -3.17 -11.15
C HIS A 65 -11.96 -3.22 -10.01
N LEU A 66 -11.50 -3.02 -8.78
CA LEU A 66 -12.35 -2.94 -7.60
C LEU A 66 -11.93 -1.75 -6.75
N GLY A 67 -12.85 -0.84 -6.44
CA GLY A 67 -12.58 0.29 -5.56
C GLY A 67 -13.80 1.12 -5.19
N GLY A 68 -13.56 2.32 -4.69
CA GLY A 68 -14.61 3.28 -4.32
C GLY A 68 -15.59 3.62 -5.45
N GLU A 69 -15.12 3.60 -6.71
CA GLU A 69 -15.97 3.86 -7.88
C GLU A 69 -17.11 2.84 -8.03
N ASP A 70 -16.86 1.57 -7.68
CA ASP A 70 -17.90 0.52 -7.67
C ASP A 70 -18.97 0.80 -6.61
N PHE A 71 -18.55 1.31 -5.45
CA PHE A 71 -19.45 1.67 -4.37
C PHE A 71 -20.30 2.89 -4.74
N ASP A 72 -19.68 3.91 -5.35
CA ASP A 72 -20.37 5.08 -5.88
C ASP A 72 -21.40 4.65 -6.94
N GLN A 73 -21.00 3.79 -7.88
CA GLN A 73 -21.91 3.26 -8.90
C GLN A 73 -23.07 2.48 -8.27
N ARG A 74 -22.80 1.66 -7.26
CA ARG A 74 -23.83 0.88 -6.58
C ARG A 74 -24.85 1.76 -5.86
N ILE A 75 -24.41 2.86 -5.25
CA ILE A 75 -25.28 3.85 -4.60
C ILE A 75 -26.10 4.62 -5.64
N MET A 76 -25.50 5.04 -6.76
CA MET A 76 -26.20 5.77 -7.82
C MET A 76 -27.29 4.95 -8.53
N GLN A 77 -27.18 3.62 -8.55
CA GLN A 77 -28.17 2.72 -9.14
C GLN A 77 -29.40 2.47 -8.25
N TYR A 78 -29.41 2.99 -7.03
CA TYR A 78 -30.51 2.87 -6.09
C TYR A 78 -31.42 4.11 -6.14
#